data_AF-A0A7Y8JT05-F1
#
_entry.id   AF-A0A7Y8JT05-F1
#
_cell.length_a   1.000
_cell.length_b   1.000
_cell.length_c   1.000
_cell.angle_alpha   90.00
_cell.angle_beta   90.00
_cell.angle_gamma   90.00
#
_symmetry.space_group_name_H-M   'P 1'
#
loop_
_entity.id
_entity.type
_entity.pdbx_description
1 polymer ?
#
loop_
_entity_poly.entity_id
_entity_poly.type
_entity_poly.pdbx_seq_one_letter_code
_entity_poly.pdbx_strand_id
1 'polypeptide(L)'
;HLYQQVLDAAANQYPELHLQTMTGETDATALFHTVASVPGVFTRQAWEGQVRQAIDTIAEARREEIDWVLSDNQTEIATELTPEVLRERLVERYFQDYASAWLDFLNSLRWNQASSLSDVIDQLTLMTDVRQSPLIALMNTLAYQGQAGTRSQALADSLVRSAQKLITQDKVPMIDQLAQAPRSPLDATFGPLLTLLGKDPQGQADNDRLSLQAFLTRVTRLRLKLQQVSNAPDPQEMTQALAQTVFQGKSVDLTQTQSYGSLVAASLGAEWNGIGHTLFVQPLDEAWQRVLQPSAAGLNSQWQRAIVRDWQSAFAGRYPFAETASDASLPMLGQ
;
A
#
# COMPACT_ATOMS: atom_id res chain seq x y z
N HIS A 1 -21.54 26.18 -1.69
CA HIS A 1 -22.91 25.86 -1.20
C HIS A 1 -23.49 24.62 -1.87
N LEU A 2 -23.69 24.57 -3.20
CA LEU A 2 -24.24 23.40 -3.90
C LEU A 2 -23.50 22.08 -3.62
N TYR A 3 -22.16 22.10 -3.70
CA TYR A 3 -21.35 20.92 -3.39
C TYR A 3 -21.52 20.42 -1.95
N GLN A 4 -21.60 21.34 -0.97
CA GLN A 4 -21.80 20.98 0.43
C GLN A 4 -23.17 20.33 0.67
N GLN A 5 -24.22 20.81 -0.02
CA GLN A 5 -25.55 20.22 0.07
C GLN A 5 -25.57 18.76 -0.42
N VAL A 6 -24.78 18.43 -1.45
CA VAL A 6 -24.62 17.03 -1.91
C VAL A 6 -24.02 16.18 -0.81
N LEU A 7 -22.94 16.66 -0.18
CA LEU A 7 -22.24 15.93 0.89
C LEU A 7 -23.13 15.75 2.12
N ASP A 8 -23.80 16.80 2.59
CA ASP A 8 -24.66 16.74 3.78
C ASP A 8 -25.85 15.79 3.58
N ALA A 9 -26.42 15.75 2.37
CA ALA A 9 -27.52 14.83 2.04
C ALA A 9 -27.09 13.37 2.05
N ALA A 10 -25.84 13.08 1.67
CA ALA A 10 -25.26 11.74 1.70
C ALA A 10 -24.75 11.34 3.09
N ALA A 11 -24.21 12.28 3.87
CA ALA A 11 -23.59 12.01 5.17
C ALA A 11 -24.54 11.36 6.18
N ASN A 12 -25.83 11.66 6.09
CA ASN A 12 -26.84 11.08 6.98
C ASN A 12 -27.19 9.61 6.64
N GLN A 13 -26.82 9.11 5.47
CA GLN A 13 -27.23 7.78 4.98
C GLN A 13 -26.07 6.77 4.95
N TYR A 14 -24.84 7.26 4.82
CA TYR A 14 -23.65 6.40 4.72
C TYR A 14 -22.78 6.61 5.97
N PRO A 15 -22.72 5.63 6.89
CA PRO A 15 -21.87 5.72 8.07
C PRO A 15 -20.39 5.72 7.68
N GLU A 16 -19.56 6.26 8.58
CA GLU A 16 -18.11 6.22 8.41
C GLU A 16 -17.58 4.79 8.32
N LEU A 17 -16.59 4.60 7.47
CA LEU A 17 -15.95 3.32 7.24
C LEU A 17 -14.68 3.22 8.08
N HIS A 18 -14.68 2.27 9.03
CA HIS A 18 -13.54 2.00 9.91
C HIS A 18 -12.73 0.80 9.42
N LEU A 19 -11.49 0.68 9.92
CA LEU A 19 -10.57 -0.40 9.56
C LEU A 19 -11.20 -1.79 9.72
N GLN A 20 -11.90 -2.05 10.84
CA GLN A 20 -12.54 -3.33 11.13
C GLN A 20 -13.58 -3.69 10.06
N THR A 21 -14.35 -2.70 9.57
CA THR A 21 -15.33 -2.92 8.51
C THR A 21 -14.65 -3.22 7.16
N MET A 22 -13.49 -2.62 6.90
CA MET A 22 -12.73 -2.84 5.67
C MET A 22 -12.03 -4.20 5.63
N THR A 23 -11.68 -4.75 6.79
CA THR A 23 -10.97 -6.03 6.91
C THR A 23 -11.90 -7.21 7.24
N GLY A 24 -13.19 -6.94 7.48
CA GLY A 24 -14.20 -7.96 7.80
C GLY A 24 -13.85 -8.73 9.07
N GLU A 25 -14.04 -10.05 9.05
CA GLU A 25 -13.77 -10.94 10.19
C GLU A 25 -12.28 -11.21 10.45
N THR A 26 -11.37 -10.58 9.70
CA THR A 26 -9.93 -10.74 9.92
C THR A 26 -9.46 -9.86 11.08
N ASP A 27 -8.49 -10.36 11.85
CA ASP A 27 -7.92 -9.61 12.98
C ASP A 27 -6.91 -8.56 12.49
N ALA A 28 -7.41 -7.43 12.00
CA ALA A 28 -6.57 -6.30 11.59
C ALA A 28 -5.65 -5.81 12.71
N THR A 29 -6.17 -5.80 13.94
CA THR A 29 -5.46 -5.29 15.12
C THR A 29 -4.24 -6.11 15.51
N ALA A 30 -4.07 -7.32 14.98
CA ALA A 30 -2.84 -8.08 15.12
C ALA A 30 -1.70 -7.55 14.22
N LEU A 31 -2.00 -6.94 13.07
CA LEU A 31 -0.98 -6.42 12.13
C LEU A 31 -0.82 -4.90 12.19
N PHE A 32 -1.92 -4.16 12.13
CA PHE A 32 -1.90 -2.71 12.01
C PHE A 32 -3.13 -2.08 12.68
N HIS A 33 -2.99 -0.83 13.07
CA HIS A 33 -4.06 -0.08 13.71
C HIS A 33 -4.18 1.33 13.14
N THR A 34 -5.37 1.90 13.28
CA THR A 34 -5.64 3.33 13.10
C THR A 34 -6.86 3.71 13.95
N VAL A 35 -6.94 4.99 14.31
CA VAL A 35 -8.13 5.61 14.92
C VAL A 35 -8.94 6.41 13.90
N ALA A 36 -8.42 6.60 12.68
CA ALA A 36 -9.10 7.32 11.62
C ALA A 36 -10.20 6.47 10.97
N SER A 37 -11.11 7.15 10.29
CA SER A 37 -12.18 6.57 9.49
C SER A 37 -12.23 7.30 8.15
N VAL A 38 -12.84 6.65 7.14
CA VAL A 38 -13.21 7.32 5.89
C VAL A 38 -14.65 7.79 6.02
N PRO A 39 -14.96 9.09 5.79
CA PRO A 39 -16.34 9.55 5.76
C PRO A 39 -17.17 8.74 4.75
N GLY A 40 -18.34 8.25 5.16
CA GLY A 40 -19.15 7.33 4.35
C GLY A 40 -19.57 7.92 2.99
N VAL A 41 -19.64 9.25 2.90
CA VAL A 41 -19.90 9.98 1.65
C VAL A 41 -18.85 9.75 0.58
N PHE A 42 -17.60 9.42 0.96
CA PHE A 42 -16.49 9.13 0.06
C PHE A 42 -16.30 7.62 -0.12
N THR A 43 -17.41 6.90 -0.31
CA THR A 43 -17.41 5.47 -0.64
C THR A 43 -18.03 5.24 -2.01
N ARG A 44 -17.69 4.11 -2.63
CA ARG A 44 -18.26 3.68 -3.90
C ARG A 44 -19.77 3.53 -3.79
N GLN A 45 -20.23 3.03 -2.65
CA GLN A 45 -21.65 2.89 -2.34
C GLN A 45 -22.35 4.25 -2.32
N ALA A 46 -21.78 5.27 -1.67
CA ALA A 46 -22.34 6.62 -1.66
C ALA A 46 -22.34 7.25 -3.06
N TRP A 47 -21.25 7.06 -3.82
CA TRP A 47 -21.15 7.50 -5.21
C TRP A 47 -22.24 6.91 -6.10
N GLU A 48 -22.36 5.58 -6.12
CA GLU A 48 -23.30 4.84 -6.97
C GLU A 48 -24.75 4.99 -6.50
N GLY A 49 -24.96 5.19 -5.20
CA GLY A 49 -26.28 5.26 -4.59
C GLY A 49 -26.94 6.64 -4.69
N GLN A 50 -26.25 7.72 -4.28
CA GLN A 50 -26.90 9.03 -4.12
C GLN A 50 -26.10 10.19 -4.68
N VAL A 51 -24.78 10.23 -4.47
CA VAL A 51 -23.96 11.41 -4.80
C VAL A 51 -24.02 11.72 -6.29
N ARG A 52 -23.88 10.70 -7.15
CA ARG A 52 -23.95 10.89 -8.61
C ARG A 52 -25.28 11.52 -9.04
N GLN A 53 -26.41 11.01 -8.51
CA GLN A 53 -27.74 11.52 -8.85
C GLN A 53 -27.97 12.95 -8.31
N ALA A 54 -27.45 13.25 -7.11
CA ALA A 54 -27.54 14.59 -6.54
C ALA A 54 -26.78 15.62 -7.39
N ILE A 55 -25.58 15.26 -7.88
CA ILE A 55 -24.83 16.11 -8.81
C ILE A 55 -25.58 16.28 -10.14
N ASP A 56 -26.15 15.21 -10.69
CA ASP A 56 -26.94 15.26 -11.93
C ASP A 56 -28.16 16.19 -11.76
N THR A 57 -28.82 16.16 -10.60
CA THR A 57 -29.99 17.00 -10.29
C THR A 57 -29.61 18.48 -10.18
N ILE A 58 -28.47 18.80 -9.56
CA ILE A 58 -27.98 20.18 -9.46
C ILE A 58 -27.63 20.73 -10.84
N ALA A 59 -27.01 19.91 -11.70
CA ALA A 59 -26.70 20.29 -13.07
C ALA A 59 -27.99 20.58 -13.88
N GLU A 60 -29.01 19.73 -13.76
CA GLU A 60 -30.29 19.92 -14.44
C GLU A 60 -31.04 21.16 -13.96
N ALA A 61 -31.12 21.39 -12.64
CA ALA A 61 -31.74 22.59 -12.08
C ALA A 61 -31.06 23.87 -12.59
N ARG A 62 -29.74 23.83 -12.82
CA ARG A 62 -29.01 24.95 -13.43
C ARG A 62 -29.33 25.11 -14.93
N ARG A 63 -29.60 24.03 -15.65
CA ARG A 63 -30.07 24.08 -17.05
C ARG A 63 -31.41 24.79 -17.14
N GLU A 64 -32.37 24.38 -16.30
CA GLU A 64 -33.68 25.02 -16.21
C GLU A 64 -33.55 26.49 -15.81
N GLU A 65 -32.61 26.81 -14.91
CA GLU A 65 -32.32 28.20 -14.51
C GLU A 65 -31.88 29.07 -15.70
N ILE A 66 -31.00 28.52 -16.53
CA ILE A 66 -30.46 29.22 -17.69
C ILE A 66 -31.50 29.36 -18.79
N ASP A 67 -32.31 28.33 -19.03
CA ASP A 67 -33.36 28.33 -20.05
C ASP A 67 -34.46 29.35 -19.74
N TRP A 68 -34.85 29.53 -18.47
CA TRP A 68 -35.80 30.58 -18.12
C TRP A 68 -35.22 31.99 -18.29
N VAL A 69 -33.94 32.22 -17.94
CA VAL A 69 -33.32 33.56 -18.10
C VAL A 69 -33.18 33.94 -19.57
N LEU A 70 -32.87 32.98 -20.44
CA LEU A 70 -32.74 33.20 -21.89
C LEU A 70 -34.07 33.56 -22.56
N SER A 71 -35.20 33.17 -21.97
CA SER A 71 -36.52 33.57 -22.45
C SER A 71 -36.87 35.03 -22.16
N ASP A 72 -36.16 35.68 -21.23
CA ASP A 72 -36.46 37.04 -20.75
C ASP A 72 -35.38 38.08 -21.10
N ASN A 73 -34.11 37.68 -21.34
CA ASN A 73 -33.08 38.56 -21.93
C ASN A 73 -31.92 37.78 -22.57
N GLN A 74 -31.61 38.07 -23.83
CA GLN A 74 -30.43 37.59 -24.54
C GLN A 74 -29.16 38.24 -23.97
N THR A 75 -28.66 37.74 -22.85
CA THR A 75 -27.34 38.14 -22.31
C THR A 75 -26.42 36.95 -22.34
N GLU A 76 -25.19 37.18 -22.83
CA GLU A 76 -24.13 36.19 -22.97
C GLU A 76 -23.91 35.43 -21.65
N ILE A 77 -24.39 34.20 -21.59
CA ILE A 77 -23.98 33.25 -20.56
C ILE A 77 -22.48 33.08 -20.73
N ALA A 78 -21.69 33.40 -19.71
CA ALA A 78 -20.29 33.04 -19.67
C ALA A 78 -20.19 31.54 -19.97
N THR A 79 -19.61 31.21 -21.12
CA THR A 79 -19.54 29.87 -21.72
C THR A 79 -18.92 28.81 -20.79
N GLU A 80 -18.38 29.24 -19.64
CA GLU A 80 -17.76 28.44 -18.58
C GLU A 80 -18.74 27.78 -17.58
N LEU A 81 -20.06 28.01 -17.70
CA LEU A 81 -21.07 27.53 -16.74
C LEU A 81 -22.24 26.76 -17.40
N THR A 82 -21.99 26.04 -18.49
CA THR A 82 -22.99 25.09 -18.99
C THR A 82 -23.27 24.00 -17.95
N PRO A 83 -24.48 23.43 -17.93
CA PRO A 83 -24.86 22.33 -17.03
C PRO A 83 -23.86 21.16 -17.06
N GLU A 84 -23.37 20.82 -18.25
CA GLU A 84 -22.41 19.74 -18.48
C GLU A 84 -21.05 20.06 -17.86
N VAL A 85 -20.55 21.30 -18.04
CA VAL A 85 -19.29 21.74 -17.44
C VAL A 85 -19.40 21.83 -15.92
N LEU A 86 -20.55 22.29 -15.40
CA LEU A 86 -20.81 22.30 -13.95
C LEU A 86 -20.78 20.88 -13.37
N ARG A 87 -21.45 19.94 -14.05
CA ARG A 87 -21.46 18.54 -13.66
C ARG A 87 -20.05 17.96 -13.63
N GLU A 88 -19.27 18.13 -14.69
CA GLU A 88 -17.89 17.63 -14.77
C GLU A 88 -17.02 18.20 -13.65
N ARG A 89 -17.10 19.51 -13.37
CA ARG A 89 -16.38 20.14 -12.26
C ARG A 89 -16.79 19.61 -10.89
N LEU A 90 -18.09 19.36 -10.66
CA LEU A 90 -18.58 18.79 -9.40
C LEU A 90 -18.10 17.36 -9.21
N VAL A 91 -18.11 16.55 -10.27
CA VAL A 91 -17.61 15.18 -10.25
C VAL A 91 -16.10 15.14 -10.02
N GLU A 92 -15.34 15.98 -10.72
CA GLU A 92 -13.89 16.09 -10.55
C GLU A 92 -13.54 16.48 -9.11
N ARG A 93 -14.19 17.52 -8.57
CA ARG A 93 -14.00 17.93 -7.18
C ARG A 93 -14.36 16.82 -6.20
N TYR A 94 -15.48 16.13 -6.42
CA TYR A 94 -15.87 15.02 -5.57
C TYR A 94 -14.81 13.91 -5.52
N PHE A 95 -14.25 13.54 -6.68
CA PHE A 95 -13.23 12.49 -6.72
C PHE A 95 -11.86 12.94 -6.19
N GLN A 96 -11.54 14.24 -6.23
CA GLN A 96 -10.37 14.79 -5.53
C GLN A 96 -10.52 14.67 -4.01
N ASP A 97 -11.69 15.06 -3.46
CA ASP A 97 -11.96 14.93 -2.03
C ASP A 97 -12.06 13.45 -1.61
N TYR A 98 -12.64 12.60 -2.46
CA TYR A 98 -12.67 11.15 -2.27
C TYR A 98 -11.25 10.59 -2.13
N ALA A 99 -10.39 10.86 -3.11
CA ALA A 99 -9.01 10.38 -3.10
C ALA A 99 -8.26 10.87 -1.84
N SER A 100 -8.43 12.15 -1.49
CA SER A 100 -7.80 12.75 -0.31
C SER A 100 -8.26 12.07 0.97
N ALA A 101 -9.57 11.86 1.17
CA ALA A 101 -10.10 11.21 2.37
C ALA A 101 -9.57 9.77 2.54
N TRP A 102 -9.43 9.02 1.44
CA TRP A 102 -8.83 7.69 1.47
C TRP A 102 -7.34 7.73 1.77
N LEU A 103 -6.58 8.63 1.14
CA LEU A 103 -5.15 8.77 1.40
C LEU A 103 -4.86 9.21 2.83
N ASP A 104 -5.67 10.09 3.41
CA ASP A 104 -5.56 10.51 4.82
C ASP A 104 -5.78 9.33 5.76
N PHE A 105 -6.84 8.55 5.54
CA PHE A 105 -7.08 7.31 6.28
C PHE A 105 -5.90 6.34 6.14
N LEU A 106 -5.42 6.10 4.92
CA LEU A 106 -4.32 5.16 4.68
C LEU A 106 -3.01 5.62 5.32
N ASN A 107 -2.68 6.90 5.23
CA ASN A 107 -1.47 7.46 5.83
C ASN A 107 -1.52 7.50 7.37
N SER A 108 -2.70 7.30 7.97
CA SER A 108 -2.87 7.15 9.41
C SER A 108 -2.59 5.74 9.93
N LEU A 109 -2.58 4.70 9.06
CA LEU A 109 -2.29 3.34 9.48
C LEU A 109 -0.89 3.22 10.07
N ARG A 110 -0.77 2.42 11.11
CA ARG A 110 0.50 2.09 11.77
C ARG A 110 0.62 0.58 11.88
N TRP A 111 1.77 0.06 11.48
CA TRP A 111 2.12 -1.33 11.73
C TRP A 111 2.45 -1.52 13.22
N ASN A 112 2.00 -2.64 13.78
CA ASN A 112 2.24 -2.97 15.18
C ASN A 112 3.67 -3.48 15.38
N GLN A 113 4.39 -2.89 16.34
CA GLN A 113 5.73 -3.35 16.65
C GLN A 113 5.72 -4.74 17.27
N ALA A 114 6.40 -5.69 16.64
CA ALA A 114 6.67 -7.00 17.23
C ALA A 114 7.71 -6.89 18.35
N SER A 115 7.51 -7.53 19.50
CA SER A 115 8.43 -7.48 20.65
C SER A 115 9.48 -8.60 20.63
N SER A 116 9.19 -9.70 19.94
CA SER A 116 10.03 -10.89 19.86
C SER A 116 10.14 -11.43 18.43
N LEU A 117 11.07 -12.37 18.20
CA LEU A 117 11.14 -13.10 16.93
C LEU A 117 9.89 -13.96 16.70
N SER A 118 9.26 -14.47 17.78
CA SER A 118 7.99 -15.20 17.69
C SER A 118 6.88 -14.30 17.17
N ASP A 119 6.75 -13.09 17.74
CA ASP A 119 5.73 -12.13 17.34
C ASP A 119 5.88 -11.74 15.86
N VAL A 120 7.12 -11.57 15.38
CA VAL A 120 7.39 -11.36 13.95
C VAL A 120 6.90 -12.55 13.13
N ILE A 121 7.22 -13.77 13.53
CA ILE A 121 6.79 -14.99 12.82
C ILE A 121 5.26 -15.08 12.77
N ASP A 122 4.57 -14.72 13.86
CA ASP A 122 3.12 -14.72 13.97
C ASP A 122 2.50 -13.64 13.06
N GLN A 123 3.04 -12.42 13.07
CA GLN A 123 2.62 -11.36 12.17
C GLN A 123 2.82 -11.71 10.69
N LEU A 124 4.00 -12.22 10.32
CA LEU A 124 4.26 -12.66 8.93
C LEU A 124 3.39 -13.85 8.54
N THR A 125 3.02 -14.71 9.50
CA THR A 125 2.06 -15.81 9.28
C THR A 125 0.70 -15.26 8.93
N LEU A 126 0.14 -14.39 9.78
CA LEU A 126 -1.17 -13.81 9.56
C LEU A 126 -1.21 -12.97 8.27
N MET A 127 -0.18 -12.18 8.02
CA MET A 127 -0.04 -11.35 6.81
C MET A 127 -0.10 -12.17 5.52
N THR A 128 0.47 -13.38 5.52
CA THR A 128 0.55 -14.27 4.35
C THR A 128 -0.56 -15.31 4.29
N ASP A 129 -1.45 -15.38 5.29
CA ASP A 129 -2.57 -16.32 5.30
C ASP A 129 -3.65 -15.91 4.28
N VAL A 130 -3.86 -16.74 3.26
CA VAL A 130 -4.80 -16.43 2.17
C VAL A 130 -6.25 -16.26 2.64
N ARG A 131 -6.63 -16.88 3.76
CA ARG A 131 -8.01 -16.86 4.27
C ARG A 131 -8.22 -15.79 5.32
N GLN A 132 -7.22 -15.52 6.15
CA GLN A 132 -7.35 -14.68 7.34
C GLN A 132 -6.52 -13.41 7.30
N SER A 133 -5.76 -13.14 6.23
CA SER A 133 -4.90 -11.95 6.14
C SER A 133 -5.71 -10.65 6.11
N PRO A 134 -5.55 -9.78 7.14
CA PRO A 134 -6.11 -8.44 7.12
C PRO A 134 -5.53 -7.57 6.01
N LEU A 135 -4.27 -7.81 5.61
CA LEU A 135 -3.65 -7.12 4.48
C LEU A 135 -4.41 -7.45 3.18
N ILE A 136 -4.64 -8.73 2.89
CA ILE A 136 -5.39 -9.14 1.68
C ILE A 136 -6.82 -8.58 1.72
N ALA A 137 -7.48 -8.64 2.87
CA ALA A 137 -8.83 -8.08 3.04
C ALA A 137 -8.86 -6.58 2.76
N LEU A 138 -7.94 -5.81 3.35
CA LEU A 138 -7.80 -4.37 3.10
C LEU A 138 -7.54 -4.07 1.62
N MET A 139 -6.60 -4.78 0.98
CA MET A 139 -6.30 -4.60 -0.44
C MET A 139 -7.51 -4.89 -1.34
N ASN A 140 -8.34 -5.86 -0.99
CA ASN A 140 -9.57 -6.15 -1.71
C ASN A 140 -10.61 -5.03 -1.56
N THR A 141 -10.76 -4.49 -0.35
CA THR A 141 -11.62 -3.33 -0.10
C THR A 141 -11.15 -2.11 -0.88
N LEU A 142 -9.86 -1.80 -0.86
CA LEU A 142 -9.29 -0.70 -1.63
C LEU A 142 -9.47 -0.88 -3.14
N ALA A 143 -9.31 -2.10 -3.65
CA ALA A 143 -9.57 -2.39 -5.05
C ALA A 143 -11.04 -2.18 -5.44
N TYR A 144 -11.97 -2.54 -4.56
CA TYR A 144 -13.39 -2.32 -4.79
C TYR A 144 -13.74 -0.82 -4.79
N GLN A 145 -13.18 -0.07 -3.83
CA GLN A 145 -13.41 1.36 -3.65
C GLN A 145 -12.76 2.21 -4.75
N GLY A 146 -11.52 1.90 -5.14
CA GLY A 146 -10.79 2.57 -6.22
C GLY A 146 -11.43 2.43 -7.61
N GLN A 147 -12.44 1.58 -7.77
CA GLN A 147 -13.23 1.45 -8.99
C GLN A 147 -14.48 2.37 -9.01
N ALA A 148 -14.70 3.20 -7.99
CA ALA A 148 -15.77 4.19 -8.02
C ALA A 148 -15.65 5.11 -9.26
N GLY A 149 -16.76 5.38 -9.92
CA GLY A 149 -16.78 6.20 -11.14
C GLY A 149 -16.35 5.49 -12.43
N THR A 150 -15.88 4.24 -12.35
CA THR A 150 -15.63 3.43 -13.57
C THR A 150 -16.95 3.19 -14.32
N ARG A 151 -16.97 3.45 -15.64
CA ARG A 151 -18.16 3.21 -16.48
C ARG A 151 -18.33 1.71 -16.79
N SER A 152 -18.63 0.89 -15.79
CA SER A 152 -19.01 -0.52 -15.99
C SER A 152 -20.30 -0.67 -16.82
N GLN A 153 -21.21 0.32 -16.75
CA GLN A 153 -22.44 0.37 -17.54
C GLN A 153 -22.21 0.51 -19.06
N ALA A 154 -21.12 1.17 -19.49
CA ALA A 154 -20.83 1.31 -20.92
C ALA A 154 -20.44 -0.03 -21.57
N LEU A 155 -19.86 -0.96 -20.79
CA LEU A 155 -19.52 -2.30 -21.27
C LEU A 155 -20.78 -3.15 -21.46
N ALA A 156 -21.74 -3.12 -20.54
CA ALA A 156 -23.03 -3.80 -20.69
C ALA A 156 -23.80 -3.27 -21.92
N ASP A 157 -23.88 -1.94 -22.09
CA ASP A 157 -24.52 -1.32 -23.26
C ASP A 157 -23.75 -1.61 -24.56
N SER A 158 -22.42 -1.67 -24.51
CA SER A 158 -21.60 -2.04 -25.67
C SER A 158 -21.78 -3.51 -26.05
N LEU A 159 -21.94 -4.42 -25.09
CA LEU A 159 -22.20 -5.84 -25.34
C LEU A 159 -23.60 -6.05 -25.93
N VAL A 160 -24.61 -5.32 -25.44
CA VAL A 160 -25.97 -5.33 -26.02
C VAL A 160 -25.95 -4.75 -27.43
N ARG A 161 -25.24 -3.64 -27.69
CA ARG A 161 -25.07 -3.07 -29.03
C ARG A 161 -24.27 -3.97 -29.97
N SER A 162 -23.28 -4.70 -29.44
CA SER A 162 -22.46 -5.65 -30.20
C SER A 162 -23.27 -6.89 -30.57
N ALA A 163 -24.10 -7.40 -29.65
CA ALA A 163 -25.06 -8.47 -29.91
C ALA A 163 -26.14 -8.03 -30.94
N GLN A 164 -26.61 -6.77 -30.87
CA GLN A 164 -27.51 -6.22 -31.88
C GLN A 164 -26.85 -6.07 -33.25
N LYS A 165 -25.60 -5.59 -33.31
CA LYS A 165 -24.81 -5.47 -34.56
C LYS A 165 -24.48 -6.83 -35.19
N LEU A 166 -24.39 -7.91 -34.40
CA LEU A 166 -24.18 -9.26 -34.92
C LEU A 166 -25.44 -9.87 -35.58
N ILE A 167 -26.62 -9.32 -35.30
CA ILE A 167 -27.91 -9.78 -35.86
C ILE A 167 -28.24 -9.05 -37.18
N THR A 168 -27.72 -7.83 -37.38
CA THR A 168 -27.86 -7.05 -38.61
C THR A 168 -26.56 -7.13 -39.44
N GLN A 169 -26.53 -8.06 -40.40
CA GLN A 169 -25.35 -8.48 -41.18
C GLN A 169 -24.58 -7.41 -41.98
N ASP A 170 -23.34 -7.82 -42.29
CA ASP A 170 -22.45 -7.54 -43.44
C ASP A 170 -21.68 -6.21 -43.58
N LYS A 171 -20.35 -6.36 -43.52
CA LYS A 171 -19.23 -5.52 -44.01
C LYS A 171 -19.22 -4.01 -43.70
N VAL A 172 -18.39 -3.65 -42.70
CA VAL A 172 -17.49 -2.49 -42.76
C VAL A 172 -16.19 -2.83 -42.01
N PRO A 173 -14.98 -2.65 -42.58
CA PRO A 173 -13.77 -2.63 -41.78
C PRO A 173 -13.64 -1.23 -41.18
N MET A 174 -13.96 -1.08 -39.91
CA MET A 174 -13.47 0.05 -39.13
C MET A 174 -12.58 -0.52 -38.05
N ILE A 175 -11.28 -0.28 -38.22
CA ILE A 175 -10.39 -0.12 -37.08
C ILE A 175 -11.01 1.04 -36.30
N ASP A 176 -11.89 0.73 -35.36
CA ASP A 176 -12.20 1.67 -34.28
C ASP A 176 -10.86 1.90 -33.60
N GLN A 177 -10.26 3.04 -33.91
CA GLN A 177 -9.29 3.67 -33.03
C GLN A 177 -9.91 3.54 -31.65
N LEU A 178 -9.28 2.73 -30.80
CA LEU A 178 -9.58 2.58 -29.39
C LEU A 178 -9.88 3.97 -28.85
N ALA A 179 -11.16 4.32 -28.79
CA ALA A 179 -11.62 5.55 -28.18
C ALA A 179 -11.01 5.48 -26.80
N GLN A 180 -10.12 6.43 -26.50
CA GLN A 180 -9.42 6.52 -25.23
C GLN A 180 -10.46 6.24 -24.16
N ALA A 181 -10.40 5.03 -23.57
CA ALA A 181 -11.41 4.62 -22.61
C ALA A 181 -11.41 5.74 -21.56
N PRO A 182 -12.56 6.37 -21.27
CA PRO A 182 -12.59 7.49 -20.35
C PRO A 182 -11.94 7.01 -19.06
N ARG A 183 -10.80 7.62 -18.73
CA ARG A 183 -9.97 7.26 -17.58
C ARG A 183 -10.88 7.29 -16.35
N SER A 184 -10.79 6.26 -15.50
CA SER A 184 -11.47 6.30 -14.21
C SER A 184 -10.99 7.55 -13.47
N PRO A 185 -11.87 8.32 -12.82
CA PRO A 185 -11.46 9.52 -12.08
C PRO A 185 -10.46 9.20 -10.95
N LEU A 186 -10.41 7.93 -10.52
CA LEU A 186 -9.49 7.43 -9.49
C LEU A 186 -8.26 6.70 -10.05
N ASP A 187 -8.07 6.61 -11.37
CA ASP A 187 -6.95 5.87 -11.97
C ASP A 187 -5.59 6.42 -11.55
N ALA A 188 -5.46 7.75 -11.39
CA ALA A 188 -4.21 8.37 -10.97
C ALA A 188 -3.80 7.94 -9.55
N THR A 189 -4.77 7.84 -8.64
CA THR A 189 -4.53 7.52 -7.23
C THR A 189 -4.51 6.01 -6.98
N PHE A 190 -5.47 5.25 -7.51
CA PHE A 190 -5.63 3.82 -7.21
C PHE A 190 -5.11 2.88 -8.31
N GLY A 191 -4.79 3.41 -9.50
CA GLY A 191 -4.33 2.62 -10.65
C GLY A 191 -3.11 1.74 -10.34
N PRO A 192 -2.02 2.28 -9.76
CA PRO A 192 -0.84 1.48 -9.40
C PRO A 192 -1.16 0.32 -8.44
N LEU A 193 -2.05 0.55 -7.47
CA LEU A 193 -2.52 -0.49 -6.57
C LEU A 193 -3.32 -1.57 -7.32
N LEU A 194 -4.24 -1.17 -8.20
CA LEU A 194 -5.02 -2.11 -9.01
C LEU A 194 -4.11 -2.97 -9.91
N THR A 195 -3.07 -2.38 -10.49
CA THR A 195 -2.05 -3.11 -11.25
C THR A 195 -1.30 -4.12 -10.38
N LEU A 196 -0.86 -3.74 -9.17
CA LEU A 196 -0.17 -4.64 -8.23
C LEU A 196 -1.04 -5.86 -7.84
N LEU A 197 -2.35 -5.68 -7.80
CA LEU A 197 -3.33 -6.72 -7.50
C LEU A 197 -3.73 -7.56 -8.72
N GLY A 198 -3.15 -7.31 -9.90
CA GLY A 198 -3.50 -7.99 -11.15
C GLY A 198 -4.89 -7.60 -11.67
N LYS A 199 -5.46 -6.50 -11.19
CA LYS A 199 -6.78 -5.96 -11.60
C LYS A 199 -6.60 -4.83 -12.62
N ASP A 200 -5.68 -5.01 -13.57
CA ASP A 200 -5.42 -4.05 -14.65
C ASP A 200 -6.64 -3.95 -15.59
N PRO A 201 -7.26 -2.77 -15.78
CA PRO A 201 -8.34 -2.59 -16.74
C PRO A 201 -7.93 -2.90 -18.20
N GLN A 202 -6.63 -2.85 -18.52
CA GLN A 202 -6.11 -3.01 -19.88
C GLN A 202 -5.55 -4.41 -20.19
N GLY A 203 -5.54 -5.34 -19.23
CA GLY A 203 -5.30 -6.76 -19.49
C GLY A 203 -3.91 -7.15 -20.02
N GLN A 204 -2.91 -6.28 -19.97
CA GLN A 204 -1.54 -6.64 -20.35
C GLN A 204 -0.83 -7.38 -19.20
N ALA A 205 -0.96 -8.71 -19.20
CA ALA A 205 -0.19 -9.60 -18.36
C ALA A 205 1.26 -9.66 -18.87
N ASP A 206 2.16 -8.93 -18.23
CA ASP A 206 3.59 -9.09 -18.40
C ASP A 206 4.15 -9.79 -17.16
N ASN A 207 4.88 -10.89 -17.37
CA ASN A 207 5.34 -11.80 -16.31
C ASN A 207 6.40 -11.18 -15.41
N ASP A 208 7.03 -10.09 -15.84
CA ASP A 208 8.06 -9.37 -15.08
C ASP A 208 7.50 -8.21 -14.22
N ARG A 209 6.17 -8.03 -14.17
CA ARG A 209 5.53 -6.98 -13.36
C ARG A 209 5.54 -7.31 -11.86
N LEU A 210 5.66 -6.26 -11.03
CA LEU A 210 5.49 -6.36 -9.58
C LEU A 210 4.08 -6.87 -9.25
N SER A 211 3.95 -7.76 -8.27
CA SER A 211 2.66 -8.29 -7.83
C SER A 211 2.59 -8.53 -6.33
N LEU A 212 1.39 -8.37 -5.76
CA LEU A 212 1.14 -8.71 -4.35
C LEU A 212 1.44 -10.18 -4.08
N GLN A 213 1.10 -11.08 -5.00
CA GLN A 213 1.34 -12.52 -4.84
C GLN A 213 2.84 -12.83 -4.75
N ALA A 214 3.67 -12.22 -5.60
CA ALA A 214 5.11 -12.40 -5.54
C ALA A 214 5.69 -11.84 -4.23
N PHE A 215 5.19 -10.70 -3.76
CA PHE A 215 5.54 -10.17 -2.44
C PHE A 215 5.21 -11.16 -1.31
N LEU A 216 3.95 -11.62 -1.21
CA LEU A 216 3.52 -12.55 -0.16
C LEU A 216 4.28 -13.89 -0.20
N THR A 217 4.64 -14.35 -1.39
CA THR A 217 5.47 -15.56 -1.56
C THR A 217 6.88 -15.34 -0.98
N ARG A 218 7.50 -14.17 -1.21
CA ARG A 218 8.80 -13.81 -0.63
C ARG A 218 8.71 -13.67 0.88
N VAL A 219 7.66 -13.02 1.40
CA VAL A 219 7.39 -12.94 2.86
C VAL A 219 7.24 -14.33 3.47
N THR A 220 6.56 -15.26 2.78
CA THR A 220 6.42 -16.64 3.24
C THR A 220 7.78 -17.34 3.34
N ARG A 221 8.67 -17.16 2.36
CA ARG A 221 10.04 -17.73 2.41
C ARG A 221 10.84 -17.15 3.57
N LEU A 222 10.76 -15.83 3.78
CA LEU A 222 11.37 -15.17 4.93
C LEU A 222 10.86 -15.77 6.24
N ARG A 223 9.54 -15.87 6.42
CA ARG A 223 8.93 -16.50 7.60
C ARG A 223 9.45 -17.91 7.83
N LEU A 224 9.48 -18.77 6.81
CA LEU A 224 9.97 -20.14 6.94
C LEU A 224 11.44 -20.17 7.38
N LYS A 225 12.26 -19.24 6.88
CA LYS A 225 13.65 -19.10 7.33
C LYS A 225 13.75 -18.70 8.80
N LEU A 226 12.94 -17.74 9.25
CA LEU A 226 12.89 -17.33 10.66
C LEU A 226 12.40 -18.46 11.57
N GLN A 227 11.42 -19.24 11.12
CA GLN A 227 10.95 -20.43 11.84
C GLN A 227 12.04 -21.49 11.98
N GLN A 228 12.85 -21.72 10.93
CA GLN A 228 14.01 -22.62 11.01
C GLN A 228 15.03 -22.14 12.05
N VAL A 229 15.28 -20.83 12.13
CA VAL A 229 16.16 -20.25 13.15
C VAL A 229 15.59 -20.44 14.56
N SER A 230 14.31 -20.13 14.74
CA SER A 230 13.63 -20.23 16.04
C SER A 230 13.57 -21.66 16.58
N ASN A 231 13.46 -22.66 15.70
CA ASN A 231 13.35 -24.07 16.05
C ASN A 231 14.69 -24.82 16.01
N ALA A 232 15.80 -24.13 15.78
CA ALA A 232 17.12 -24.74 15.77
C ALA A 232 17.52 -25.23 17.18
N PRO A 233 18.39 -26.27 17.29
CA PRO A 233 18.93 -26.70 18.58
C PRO A 233 19.68 -25.60 19.32
N ASP A 234 20.38 -24.73 18.58
CA ASP A 234 20.98 -23.48 19.06
C ASP A 234 20.46 -22.29 18.22
N PRO A 235 19.37 -21.64 18.64
CA PRO A 235 18.82 -20.49 17.93
C PRO A 235 19.76 -19.28 17.90
N GLN A 236 20.63 -19.12 18.90
CA GLN A 236 21.54 -17.98 18.97
C GLN A 236 22.64 -18.09 17.93
N GLU A 237 23.27 -19.27 17.84
CA GLU A 237 24.28 -19.56 16.82
C GLU A 237 23.69 -19.42 15.42
N MET A 238 22.50 -19.97 15.18
CA MET A 238 21.83 -19.90 13.88
C MET A 238 21.45 -18.45 13.49
N THR A 239 21.02 -17.63 14.45
CA THR A 239 20.73 -16.20 14.24
C THR A 239 22.01 -15.44 13.86
N GLN A 240 23.12 -15.71 14.54
CA GLN A 240 24.42 -15.09 14.25
C GLN A 240 24.92 -15.49 12.85
N ALA A 241 24.82 -16.77 12.49
CA ALA A 241 25.18 -17.26 11.16
C ALA A 241 24.32 -16.57 10.07
N LEU A 242 23.02 -16.42 10.30
CA LEU A 242 22.13 -15.70 9.39
C LEU A 242 22.57 -14.24 9.22
N ALA A 243 22.82 -13.52 10.31
CA ALA A 243 23.29 -12.14 10.26
C ALA A 243 24.62 -12.01 9.49
N GLN A 244 25.58 -12.91 9.74
CA GLN A 244 26.85 -12.93 9.01
C GLN A 244 26.65 -13.13 7.50
N THR A 245 25.78 -14.04 7.07
CA THR A 245 25.50 -14.25 5.64
C THR A 245 24.92 -12.99 4.98
N VAL A 246 24.09 -12.23 5.70
CA VAL A 246 23.54 -10.96 5.20
C VAL A 246 24.64 -9.90 5.10
N PHE A 247 25.46 -9.72 6.14
CA PHE A 247 26.57 -8.74 6.11
C PHE A 247 27.61 -9.04 5.03
N GLN A 248 27.81 -10.32 4.71
CA GLN A 248 28.70 -10.75 3.62
C GLN A 248 28.06 -10.61 2.22
N GLY A 249 26.81 -10.14 2.12
CA GLY A 249 26.08 -10.05 0.85
C GLY A 249 25.68 -11.41 0.25
N LYS A 250 25.71 -12.49 1.04
CA LYS A 250 25.42 -13.86 0.61
C LYS A 250 23.98 -14.29 0.88
N SER A 251 23.26 -13.60 1.76
CA SER A 251 21.85 -13.88 2.05
C SER A 251 20.95 -13.22 1.01
N VAL A 252 20.72 -13.97 -0.06
CA VAL A 252 19.91 -13.55 -1.20
C VAL A 252 18.45 -13.38 -0.80
N ASP A 253 17.89 -14.26 0.03
CA ASP A 253 16.44 -14.25 0.30
C ASP A 253 15.96 -13.06 1.15
N LEU A 254 16.67 -12.71 2.23
CA LEU A 254 16.28 -11.58 3.11
C LEU A 254 16.43 -10.24 2.40
N THR A 255 17.60 -9.99 1.81
CA THR A 255 17.92 -8.72 1.14
C THR A 255 17.11 -8.52 -0.14
N GLN A 256 16.79 -9.60 -0.88
CA GLN A 256 15.87 -9.51 -2.01
C GLN A 256 14.43 -9.29 -1.58
N THR A 257 13.99 -9.84 -0.44
CA THR A 257 12.62 -9.62 0.05
C THR A 257 12.43 -8.16 0.46
N GLN A 258 13.38 -7.58 1.20
CA GLN A 258 13.39 -6.14 1.52
C GLN A 258 13.42 -5.27 0.26
N SER A 259 14.34 -5.55 -0.67
CA SER A 259 14.41 -4.82 -1.94
C SER A 259 13.09 -4.90 -2.72
N TYR A 260 12.44 -6.07 -2.75
CA TYR A 260 11.16 -6.23 -3.41
C TYR A 260 10.04 -5.45 -2.72
N GLY A 261 9.99 -5.45 -1.38
CA GLY A 261 9.05 -4.64 -0.61
C GLY A 261 9.21 -3.14 -0.89
N SER A 262 10.45 -2.64 -0.93
CA SER A 262 10.76 -1.25 -1.27
C SER A 262 10.39 -0.91 -2.72
N LEU A 263 10.60 -1.82 -3.67
CA LEU A 263 10.17 -1.63 -5.06
C LEU A 263 8.65 -1.58 -5.17
N VAL A 264 7.93 -2.45 -4.46
CA VAL A 264 6.46 -2.40 -4.40
C VAL A 264 5.99 -1.07 -3.83
N ALA A 265 6.51 -0.64 -2.68
CA ALA A 265 6.15 0.63 -2.06
C ALA A 265 6.41 1.82 -2.99
N ALA A 266 7.58 1.87 -3.63
CA ALA A 266 7.93 2.93 -4.57
C ALA A 266 7.04 2.92 -5.83
N SER A 267 6.62 1.75 -6.29
CA SER A 267 5.78 1.61 -7.50
C SER A 267 4.36 2.17 -7.33
N LEU A 268 3.88 2.34 -6.09
CA LEU A 268 2.56 2.89 -5.79
C LEU A 268 2.48 4.42 -6.02
N GLY A 269 3.62 5.08 -6.17
CA GLY A 269 3.69 6.53 -6.35
C GLY A 269 3.79 7.33 -5.05
N ALA A 270 4.06 8.62 -5.17
CA ALA A 270 4.39 9.50 -4.04
C ALA A 270 3.25 9.63 -3.02
N GLU A 271 1.99 9.64 -3.50
CA GLU A 271 0.79 9.75 -2.66
C GLU A 271 0.66 8.56 -1.68
N TRP A 272 1.18 7.40 -2.06
CA TRP A 272 1.15 6.16 -1.29
C TRP A 272 2.42 5.92 -0.47
N ASN A 273 3.41 6.80 -0.49
CA ASN A 273 4.72 6.51 0.11
C ASN A 273 4.62 6.09 1.60
N GLY A 274 3.79 6.79 2.39
CA GLY A 274 3.60 6.49 3.82
C GLY A 274 3.03 5.09 4.05
N ILE A 275 1.87 4.80 3.45
CA ILE A 275 1.22 3.49 3.58
C ILE A 275 2.01 2.37 2.88
N GLY A 276 2.64 2.66 1.75
CA GLY A 276 3.47 1.72 1.02
C GLY A 276 4.65 1.24 1.87
N HIS A 277 5.33 2.17 2.55
CA HIS A 277 6.37 1.82 3.52
C HIS A 277 5.78 1.01 4.69
N THR A 278 4.66 1.46 5.26
CA THR A 278 4.01 0.81 6.41
C THR A 278 3.62 -0.65 6.13
N LEU A 279 3.10 -0.96 4.92
CA LEU A 279 2.60 -2.30 4.59
C LEU A 279 3.64 -3.21 3.94
N PHE A 280 4.57 -2.66 3.15
CA PHE A 280 5.46 -3.47 2.31
C PHE A 280 6.93 -3.46 2.76
N VAL A 281 7.33 -2.52 3.62
CA VAL A 281 8.72 -2.37 4.06
C VAL A 281 8.85 -2.59 5.57
N GLN A 282 8.05 -1.89 6.38
CA GLN A 282 8.14 -1.97 7.84
C GLN A 282 8.07 -3.41 8.41
N PRO A 283 7.18 -4.33 7.93
CA PRO A 283 7.16 -5.71 8.43
C PRO A 283 8.47 -6.46 8.21
N LEU A 284 9.17 -6.13 7.12
CA LEU A 284 10.45 -6.74 6.75
C LEU A 284 11.60 -6.12 7.53
N ASP A 285 11.55 -4.80 7.78
CA ASP A 285 12.53 -4.10 8.61
C ASP A 285 12.43 -4.54 10.07
N GLU A 286 11.23 -4.72 10.62
CA GLU A 286 11.04 -5.24 11.97
C GLU A 286 11.57 -6.68 12.09
N ALA A 287 11.25 -7.54 11.11
CA ALA A 287 11.81 -8.89 11.06
C ALA A 287 13.35 -8.87 11.07
N TRP A 288 13.95 -7.95 10.31
CA TRP A 288 15.39 -7.79 10.24
C TRP A 288 16.00 -7.28 11.55
N GLN A 289 15.42 -6.25 12.15
CA GLN A 289 15.87 -5.72 13.44
C GLN A 289 15.87 -6.79 14.53
N ARG A 290 14.84 -7.66 14.54
CA ARG A 290 14.74 -8.76 15.51
C ARG A 290 15.78 -9.86 15.30
N VAL A 291 16.20 -10.12 14.06
CA VAL A 291 17.33 -11.03 13.77
C VAL A 291 18.68 -10.41 14.13
N LEU A 292 18.86 -9.11 13.91
CA LEU A 292 20.13 -8.44 14.14
C LEU A 292 20.45 -8.16 15.61
N GLN A 293 19.45 -7.81 16.44
CA GLN A 293 19.67 -7.40 17.83
C GLN A 293 20.49 -8.43 18.64
N PRO A 294 20.13 -9.73 18.66
CA PRO A 294 20.91 -10.75 19.37
C PRO A 294 22.30 -10.97 18.76
N SER A 295 22.41 -10.85 17.43
CA SER A 295 23.67 -11.05 16.71
C SER A 295 24.71 -9.99 17.03
N ALA A 296 24.30 -8.72 17.18
CA ALA A 296 25.18 -7.63 17.59
C ALA A 296 25.74 -7.85 19.01
N ALA A 297 24.87 -8.27 19.94
CA ALA A 297 25.29 -8.62 21.31
C ALA A 297 26.23 -9.83 21.32
N GLY A 298 25.92 -10.86 20.52
CA GLY A 298 26.75 -12.05 20.34
C GLY A 298 28.15 -11.72 19.80
N LEU A 299 28.23 -10.93 18.72
CA LEU A 299 29.49 -10.44 18.15
C LEU A 299 30.31 -9.64 19.16
N ASN A 300 29.66 -8.76 19.94
CA ASN A 300 30.35 -8.01 20.99
C ASN A 300 30.92 -8.94 22.07
N SER A 301 30.17 -9.96 22.50
CA SER A 301 30.64 -10.95 23.46
C SER A 301 31.81 -11.79 22.92
N GLN A 302 31.80 -12.07 21.61
CA GLN A 302 32.84 -12.84 20.94
C GLN A 302 34.11 -12.00 20.78
N TRP A 303 34.00 -10.75 20.34
CA TRP A 303 35.10 -9.78 20.30
C TRP A 303 35.75 -9.60 21.67
N GLN A 304 34.93 -9.45 22.71
CA GLN A 304 35.43 -9.33 24.08
C GLN A 304 36.23 -10.56 24.51
N ARG A 305 35.75 -11.77 24.18
CA ARG A 305 36.44 -13.02 24.54
C ARG A 305 37.69 -13.29 23.70
N ALA A 306 37.61 -13.08 22.40
CA ALA A 306 38.65 -13.50 21.45
C ALA A 306 39.79 -12.48 21.32
N ILE A 307 39.54 -11.20 21.61
CA ILE A 307 40.52 -10.13 21.39
C ILE A 307 40.71 -9.29 22.65
N VAL A 308 39.62 -8.75 23.22
CA VAL A 308 39.77 -7.80 24.35
C VAL A 308 40.39 -8.46 25.58
N ARG A 309 39.98 -9.68 25.94
CA ARG A 309 40.51 -10.37 27.12
C ARG A 309 42.00 -10.68 27.00
N ASP A 310 42.43 -11.20 25.87
CA ASP A 310 43.85 -11.55 25.66
C ASP A 310 44.71 -10.29 25.55
N TRP A 311 44.21 -9.24 24.87
CA TRP A 311 44.84 -7.93 24.83
C TRP A 311 44.99 -7.33 26.25
N GLN A 312 43.92 -7.32 27.04
CA GLN A 312 43.97 -6.82 28.42
C GLN A 312 44.92 -7.65 29.29
N SER A 313 44.92 -8.97 29.16
CA SER A 313 45.84 -9.86 29.87
C SER A 313 47.31 -9.55 29.54
N ALA A 314 47.61 -9.30 28.26
CA ALA A 314 48.96 -9.03 27.80
C ALA A 314 49.44 -7.61 28.14
N PHE A 315 48.57 -6.60 28.05
CA PHE A 315 48.98 -5.19 27.98
C PHE A 315 48.41 -4.28 29.07
N ALA A 316 47.43 -4.72 29.87
CA ALA A 316 46.88 -3.89 30.93
C ALA A 316 47.95 -3.56 31.99
N GLY A 317 48.05 -2.29 32.37
CA GLY A 317 49.02 -1.84 33.37
C GLY A 317 50.48 -1.83 32.89
N ARG A 318 50.72 -1.81 31.57
CA ARG A 318 52.06 -1.74 30.98
C ARG A 318 52.24 -0.47 30.13
N TYR A 319 53.44 0.11 30.12
CA TYR A 319 53.81 1.19 29.21
C TYR A 319 53.83 0.69 27.75
N PRO A 320 53.31 1.43 26.75
CA PRO A 320 52.82 2.82 26.81
C PRO A 320 51.32 2.97 27.15
N PHE A 321 50.60 1.87 27.43
CA PHE A 321 49.15 1.89 27.63
C PHE A 321 48.72 2.36 29.03
N ALA A 322 49.62 2.26 30.01
CA ALA A 322 49.47 2.80 31.35
C ALA A 322 50.81 3.39 31.83
N GLU A 323 50.74 4.46 32.60
CA GLU A 323 51.91 5.15 33.18
C GLU A 323 52.55 4.31 34.30
N THR A 324 53.35 3.32 33.91
CA THR A 324 53.97 2.33 34.79
C THR A 324 55.40 2.02 34.32
N ALA A 325 56.22 1.44 35.20
CA ALA A 325 57.60 1.09 34.88
C ALA A 325 57.75 -0.24 34.10
N SER A 326 56.66 -0.97 33.87
CA SER A 326 56.69 -2.26 33.17
C SER A 326 56.31 -2.07 31.70
N ASP A 327 57.20 -2.41 30.79
CA ASP A 327 56.94 -2.29 29.35
C ASP A 327 56.06 -3.42 28.80
N ALA A 328 55.31 -3.10 27.74
CA ALA A 328 54.62 -4.05 26.89
C ALA A 328 55.62 -4.83 26.01
N SER A 329 55.33 -6.11 25.79
CA SER A 329 56.15 -6.98 24.93
C SER A 329 55.97 -6.61 23.45
N LEU A 330 57.03 -6.08 22.81
CA LEU A 330 57.01 -5.74 21.38
C LEU A 330 56.73 -6.96 20.47
N PRO A 331 57.28 -8.17 20.71
CA PRO A 331 56.92 -9.35 19.93
C PRO A 331 55.45 -9.74 20.04
N MET A 332 54.83 -9.57 21.21
CA MET A 332 53.40 -9.85 21.38
C MET A 332 52.52 -8.77 20.74
N LEU A 333 52.99 -7.53 20.66
CA LEU A 333 52.29 -6.44 20.00
C LEU A 333 52.21 -6.63 18.47
N GLY A 334 53.16 -7.38 17.91
CA GLY A 334 53.22 -7.66 16.46
C GLY A 334 52.41 -8.88 15.99
N GLN A 335 51.68 -9.55 16.89
CA GLN A 335 50.78 -10.69 16.59
C GLN A 335 49.33 -10.22 16.48
#